data_AF-A0A4V1YWM5-F1
#
_entry.id   AF-A0A4V1YWM5-F1
#
_cell.length_a   1.000
_cell.length_b   1.000
_cell.length_c   1.000
_cell.angle_alpha   90.00
_cell.angle_beta   90.00
_cell.angle_gamma   90.00
#
_symmetry.space_group_name_H-M   'P 1'
#
loop_
_entity.id
_entity.type
_entity.pdbx_description
1 polymer ?
#
loop_
_entity_poly.entity_id
_entity_poly.type
_entity_poly.pdbx_seq_one_letter_code
_entity_poly.pdbx_strand_id
1 'polypeptide(L)'
;MKKIIALQGRAQCGKTSTLNLLIDLLTVATSKHTSMPLPHKGDRQEIFKINGVTVGIATGGDTQAIVKQNCLFFQQNNCDVAFSAIRTKGKTCQDLDAFAKQYGLTVNKQSQNIVNDITKQYASNLAKAQELYSLI
;
A
#
# COMPACT_ATOMS: atom_id res chain seq x y z
N MET A 1 -3.34 -10.96 -11.01
CA MET A 1 -2.91 -10.67 -9.62
C MET A 1 -2.46 -11.92 -8.93
N LYS A 2 -1.31 -11.87 -8.25
CA LYS A 2 -0.69 -13.00 -7.55
C LYS A 2 -0.72 -12.85 -6.04
N LYS A 3 -0.43 -11.63 -5.53
CA LYS A 3 -0.40 -11.35 -4.08
C LYS A 3 -0.90 -9.94 -3.75
N ILE A 4 -1.47 -9.81 -2.56
CA ILE A 4 -1.82 -8.53 -1.94
C ILE A 4 -0.94 -8.34 -0.70
N ILE A 5 -0.31 -7.18 -0.57
CA ILE A 5 0.46 -6.76 0.60
C ILE A 5 -0.39 -5.74 1.35
N ALA A 6 -0.90 -6.15 2.52
CA ALA A 6 -1.85 -5.38 3.29
C ALA A 6 -1.13 -4.64 4.44
N LEU A 7 -0.97 -3.32 4.34
CA LEU A 7 -0.40 -2.51 5.40
C LEU A 7 -1.46 -2.26 6.49
N GLN A 8 -1.29 -2.93 7.62
CA GLN A 8 -2.29 -3.05 8.67
C GLN A 8 -1.88 -2.24 9.91
N GLY A 9 -2.79 -1.42 10.44
CA GLY A 9 -2.49 -0.64 11.64
C GLY A 9 -3.67 0.18 12.13
N ARG A 10 -3.56 0.68 13.38
CA ARG A 10 -4.60 1.54 13.98
C ARG A 10 -4.76 2.88 13.23
N ALA A 11 -5.77 3.66 13.59
CA ALA A 11 -5.90 5.02 13.05
C ALA A 11 -4.62 5.82 13.33
N GLN A 12 -4.26 6.73 12.43
CA GLN A 12 -3.16 7.69 12.63
C GLN A 12 -1.76 7.06 12.84
N CYS A 13 -1.56 5.78 12.47
CA CYS A 13 -0.23 5.16 12.54
C CYS A 13 0.69 5.42 11.35
N GLY A 14 0.26 6.24 10.38
CA GLY A 14 1.08 6.62 9.24
C GLY A 14 0.92 5.74 8.00
N LYS A 15 -0.11 4.87 7.91
CA LYS A 15 -0.32 4.00 6.73
C LYS A 15 -0.32 4.76 5.39
N THR A 16 -1.16 5.80 5.29
CA THR A 16 -1.25 6.64 4.09
C THR A 16 0.10 7.29 3.78
N SER A 17 0.82 7.77 4.79
CA SER A 17 2.16 8.35 4.62
C SER A 17 3.19 7.31 4.15
N THR A 18 3.21 6.11 4.73
CA THR A 18 4.09 5.01 4.32
C THR A 18 3.83 4.60 2.87
N LEU A 19 2.57 4.46 2.47
CA LEU A 19 2.23 4.07 1.09
C LEU A 19 2.50 5.21 0.08
N ASN A 20 2.34 6.49 0.48
CA ASN A 20 2.79 7.61 -0.35
C ASN A 20 4.33 7.60 -0.52
N LEU A 21 5.10 7.30 0.52
CA LEU A 21 6.56 7.14 0.40
C LEU A 21 6.93 5.98 -0.54
N LEU A 22 6.18 4.88 -0.50
CA LEU A 22 6.38 3.77 -1.44
C LEU A 22 6.12 4.22 -2.90
N ILE A 23 5.05 4.99 -3.12
CA ILE A 23 4.76 5.59 -4.43
C ILE A 23 5.91 6.50 -4.88
N ASP A 24 6.46 7.32 -3.99
CA ASP A 24 7.57 8.21 -4.32
C ASP A 24 8.85 7.42 -4.70
N LEU A 25 9.18 6.37 -3.94
CA LEU A 25 10.29 5.47 -4.24
C LEU A 25 10.15 4.81 -5.62
N LEU A 26 8.95 4.33 -5.96
CA LEU A 26 8.66 3.72 -7.26
C LEU A 26 8.66 4.75 -8.39
N THR A 27 8.22 5.97 -8.10
CA THR A 27 8.29 7.07 -9.07
C THR A 27 9.73 7.32 -9.45
N VAL A 28 10.64 7.48 -8.48
CA VAL A 28 12.07 7.66 -8.77
C VAL A 28 12.65 6.46 -9.53
N ALA A 29 12.32 5.24 -9.11
CA ALA A 29 12.83 4.02 -9.74
C ALA A 29 12.37 3.83 -11.21
N THR A 30 11.19 4.35 -11.58
CA THR A 30 10.59 4.13 -12.91
C THR A 30 10.74 5.29 -13.88
N SER A 31 10.82 6.53 -13.38
CA SER A 31 10.70 7.73 -14.20
C SER A 31 12.01 8.27 -14.78
N LYS A 32 13.16 7.63 -14.51
CA LYS A 32 14.51 8.20 -14.74
C LYS A 32 14.72 9.58 -14.09
N HIS A 33 13.81 10.06 -13.23
CA HIS A 33 13.97 11.34 -12.56
C HIS A 33 15.15 11.29 -11.57
N THR A 34 15.91 12.38 -11.51
CA THR A 34 17.10 12.53 -10.66
C THR A 34 16.76 13.03 -9.25
N SER A 35 15.49 13.25 -8.92
CA SER A 35 15.06 13.83 -7.65
C SER A 35 13.77 13.21 -7.11
N MET A 36 13.62 13.22 -5.79
CA MET A 36 12.39 12.81 -5.11
C MET A 36 11.21 13.72 -5.49
N PRO A 37 9.99 13.18 -5.68
CA PRO A 37 8.77 13.97 -5.87
C PRO A 37 8.46 14.86 -4.66
N LEU A 38 7.62 15.88 -4.89
CA LEU A 38 7.05 16.66 -3.79
C LEU A 38 6.16 15.75 -2.91
N PRO A 39 6.28 15.82 -1.57
CA PRO A 39 5.48 14.99 -0.68
C PRO A 39 3.98 15.15 -0.92
N HIS A 40 3.29 14.05 -1.19
CA HIS A 40 1.83 14.03 -1.33
C HIS A 40 1.13 13.86 0.03
N LYS A 41 -0.01 14.54 0.19
CA LYS A 41 -0.89 14.41 1.37
C LYS A 41 -2.26 13.92 0.92
N GLY A 42 -2.78 12.92 1.62
CA GLY A 42 -4.09 12.34 1.36
C GLY A 42 -4.01 10.98 0.69
N ASP A 43 -5.18 10.44 0.38
CA ASP A 43 -5.30 9.13 -0.23
C ASP A 43 -5.29 9.18 -1.76
N ARG A 44 -4.56 8.26 -2.38
CA ARG A 44 -4.47 8.11 -3.84
C ARG A 44 -4.29 6.66 -4.25
N GLN A 45 -4.45 6.43 -5.56
CA GLN A 45 -4.24 5.15 -6.23
C GLN A 45 -3.24 5.34 -7.37
N GLU A 46 -2.26 4.44 -7.50
CA GLU A 46 -1.20 4.53 -8.51
C GLU A 46 -0.85 3.15 -9.07
N ILE A 47 -0.44 3.14 -10.34
CA ILE A 47 0.03 1.95 -11.05
C ILE A 47 1.46 2.17 -11.54
N PHE A 48 2.33 1.20 -11.27
CA PHE A 48 3.70 1.17 -11.77
C PHE A 48 3.95 -0.11 -12.57
N LYS A 49 4.85 -0.03 -13.55
CA LYS A 49 5.39 -1.19 -14.26
C LYS A 49 6.89 -1.27 -14.03
N ILE A 50 7.33 -2.35 -13.39
CA ILE A 50 8.74 -2.54 -12.99
C ILE A 50 9.16 -3.95 -13.37
N ASN A 51 10.17 -4.08 -14.24
CA ASN A 51 10.69 -5.38 -14.69
C ASN A 51 9.59 -6.35 -15.19
N GLY A 52 8.57 -5.81 -15.87
CA GLY A 52 7.42 -6.60 -16.37
C GLY A 52 6.35 -6.92 -15.33
N VAL A 53 6.52 -6.51 -14.07
CA VAL A 53 5.54 -6.66 -12.98
C VAL A 53 4.68 -5.40 -12.90
N THR A 54 3.35 -5.57 -12.91
CA THR A 54 2.41 -4.47 -12.68
C THR A 54 2.11 -4.34 -11.18
N VAL A 55 2.47 -3.20 -10.59
CA VAL A 55 2.32 -2.92 -9.16
C VAL A 55 1.22 -1.88 -8.97
N GLY A 56 0.18 -2.22 -8.22
CA GLY A 56 -0.88 -1.28 -7.83
C GLY A 56 -0.75 -0.87 -6.37
N ILE A 57 -0.92 0.41 -6.07
CA ILE A 57 -0.92 0.93 -4.70
C ILE A 57 -2.19 1.72 -4.47
N ALA A 58 -2.89 1.44 -3.37
CA ALA A 58 -4.00 2.25 -2.89
C ALA A 58 -3.79 2.59 -1.41
N THR A 59 -3.69 3.87 -1.10
CA THR A 59 -3.30 4.31 0.25
C THR A 59 -4.47 4.29 1.25
N GLY A 60 -5.70 4.43 0.76
CA GLY A 60 -6.92 4.42 1.57
C GLY A 60 -7.29 3.01 2.02
N GLY A 61 -7.93 2.89 3.18
CA GLY A 61 -8.27 1.57 3.74
C GLY A 61 -9.12 1.58 5.01
N ASP A 62 -9.77 2.70 5.31
CA ASP A 62 -10.50 2.86 6.57
C ASP A 62 -11.89 2.21 6.56
N THR A 63 -12.54 2.12 5.39
CA THR A 63 -13.88 1.56 5.26
C THR A 63 -13.92 0.38 4.28
N GLN A 64 -14.93 -0.48 4.43
CA GLN A 64 -15.18 -1.61 3.54
C GLN A 64 -15.39 -1.17 2.09
N ALA A 65 -16.10 -0.06 1.86
CA ALA A 65 -16.32 0.47 0.53
C ALA A 65 -15.00 0.84 -0.17
N ILE A 66 -14.08 1.49 0.55
CA ILE A 66 -12.76 1.86 0.04
C ILE A 66 -11.95 0.60 -0.30
N VAL A 67 -11.92 -0.41 0.58
CA VAL A 67 -11.18 -1.66 0.30
C VAL A 67 -11.73 -2.38 -0.92
N LYS A 68 -13.06 -2.44 -1.10
CA LYS A 68 -13.69 -3.02 -2.30
C LYS A 68 -13.31 -2.24 -3.56
N GLN A 69 -13.31 -0.90 -3.50
CA GLN A 69 -12.87 -0.05 -4.61
C GLN A 69 -11.39 -0.29 -4.95
N ASN A 70 -10.53 -0.45 -3.95
CA ASN A 70 -9.11 -0.78 -4.17
C ASN A 70 -8.97 -2.13 -4.89
N CYS A 71 -9.68 -3.16 -4.42
CA CYS A 71 -9.67 -4.48 -5.05
C CYS A 71 -10.10 -4.43 -6.53
N LEU A 72 -11.18 -3.68 -6.83
CA LEU A 72 -11.65 -3.48 -8.20
C LEU A 72 -10.60 -2.74 -9.05
N PHE A 73 -10.02 -1.66 -8.51
CA PHE A 73 -8.96 -0.90 -9.15
C PHE A 73 -7.77 -1.81 -9.52
N PHE A 74 -7.33 -2.67 -8.60
CA PHE A 74 -6.22 -3.59 -8.87
C PHE A 74 -6.55 -4.63 -9.94
N GLN A 75 -7.78 -5.13 -9.98
CA GLN A 75 -8.23 -6.07 -11.01
C GLN A 75 -8.32 -5.40 -12.39
N GLN A 76 -8.96 -4.24 -12.49
CA GLN A 76 -9.12 -3.49 -13.73
C GLN A 76 -7.76 -3.12 -14.37
N ASN A 77 -6.75 -2.89 -13.54
CA ASN A 77 -5.39 -2.58 -13.99
C ASN A 77 -4.49 -3.81 -14.13
N ASN A 78 -5.03 -5.03 -14.00
CA ASN A 78 -4.27 -6.28 -14.15
C ASN A 78 -3.01 -6.35 -13.27
N CYS A 79 -3.08 -5.85 -12.04
CA CYS A 79 -1.92 -5.84 -11.14
C CYS A 79 -1.43 -7.27 -10.85
N ASP A 80 -0.11 -7.46 -10.77
CA ASP A 80 0.54 -8.66 -10.28
C ASP A 80 0.69 -8.63 -8.76
N VAL A 81 1.08 -7.46 -8.24
CA VAL A 81 1.28 -7.15 -6.83
C VAL A 81 0.44 -5.93 -6.47
N ALA A 82 -0.34 -6.02 -5.40
CA ALA A 82 -1.16 -4.92 -4.92
C ALA A 82 -0.81 -4.55 -3.48
N PHE A 83 -0.71 -3.25 -3.18
CA PHE A 83 -0.54 -2.73 -1.83
C PHE A 83 -1.79 -1.97 -1.39
N SER A 84 -2.36 -2.32 -0.25
CA SER A 84 -3.53 -1.62 0.30
C SER A 84 -3.37 -1.39 1.79
N ALA A 85 -3.82 -0.23 2.28
CA ALA A 85 -4.03 -0.05 3.71
C ALA A 85 -5.24 -0.86 4.18
N ILE A 86 -5.19 -1.38 5.40
CA ILE A 86 -6.34 -1.96 6.12
C ILE A 86 -6.28 -1.65 7.62
N ARG A 87 -7.40 -1.89 8.33
CA ARG A 87 -7.46 -1.83 9.80
C ARG A 87 -6.99 -3.16 10.40
N THR A 88 -6.54 -3.11 11.66
CA THR A 88 -6.08 -4.30 12.42
C THR A 88 -7.16 -5.34 12.65
N LYS A 89 -8.43 -4.91 12.76
CA LYS A 89 -9.59 -5.76 13.02
C LYS A 89 -10.82 -5.20 12.29
N GLY A 90 -11.83 -6.04 12.15
CA GLY A 90 -13.13 -5.66 11.61
C GLY A 90 -13.26 -5.90 10.11
N LYS A 91 -14.29 -5.29 9.54
CA LYS A 91 -14.81 -5.62 8.19
C LYS A 91 -13.76 -5.46 7.09
N THR A 92 -12.93 -4.42 7.11
CA THR A 92 -11.90 -4.20 6.08
C THR A 92 -10.89 -5.34 5.95
N CYS A 93 -10.47 -5.93 7.08
CA CYS A 93 -9.59 -7.10 7.07
C CYS A 93 -10.33 -8.33 6.53
N GLN A 94 -11.57 -8.55 6.98
CA GLN A 94 -12.40 -9.68 6.56
C GLN A 94 -12.74 -9.63 5.07
N ASP A 95 -13.04 -8.45 4.54
CA ASP A 95 -13.36 -8.24 3.13
C ASP A 95 -12.14 -8.48 2.24
N LEU A 96 -10.95 -8.04 2.65
CA LEU A 96 -9.73 -8.30 1.90
C LEU A 96 -9.40 -9.79 1.89
N ASP A 97 -9.53 -10.46 3.03
CA ASP A 97 -9.31 -11.91 3.14
C ASP A 97 -10.34 -12.70 2.31
N ALA A 98 -11.61 -12.29 2.32
CA ALA A 98 -12.67 -12.89 1.51
C ALA A 98 -12.43 -12.71 0.01
N PHE A 99 -12.05 -11.50 -0.40
CA PHE A 99 -11.67 -11.22 -1.78
C PHE A 99 -10.48 -12.07 -2.22
N ALA A 100 -9.42 -12.12 -1.40
CA ALA A 100 -8.26 -12.95 -1.71
C ALA A 100 -8.63 -14.43 -1.85
N LYS A 101 -9.48 -14.95 -0.95
CA LYS A 101 -9.98 -16.33 -1.04
C LYS A 101 -10.78 -16.58 -2.31
N GLN A 102 -11.67 -15.66 -2.70
CA GLN A 102 -12.49 -15.78 -3.92
C GLN A 102 -11.62 -15.91 -5.19
N TYR A 103 -10.49 -15.22 -5.23
CA TYR A 103 -9.62 -15.16 -6.41
C TYR A 103 -8.32 -15.98 -6.26
N GLY A 104 -8.19 -16.79 -5.21
CA GLY A 104 -6.99 -17.62 -4.98
C GLY A 104 -5.70 -16.81 -4.75
N LEU A 105 -5.80 -15.60 -4.20
CA LEU A 105 -4.68 -14.69 -3.97
C LEU A 105 -4.04 -14.94 -2.59
N THR A 106 -2.73 -14.74 -2.51
CA THR A 106 -2.03 -14.72 -1.21
C THR A 106 -2.10 -13.32 -0.59
N VAL A 107 -2.41 -13.23 0.70
CA VAL A 107 -2.37 -11.98 1.47
C VAL A 107 -1.16 -11.99 2.41
N ASN A 108 -0.26 -11.04 2.22
CA ASN A 108 0.85 -10.76 3.13
C ASN A 108 0.52 -9.53 3.99
N LYS A 109 0.21 -9.74 5.27
CA LYS A 109 -0.13 -8.65 6.20
C LYS A 109 1.13 -8.08 6.85
N GLN A 110 1.32 -6.78 6.66
CA GLN A 110 2.46 -6.02 7.19
C GLN A 110 1.98 -5.04 8.26
N SER A 111 2.55 -5.09 9.46
CA SER A 111 2.09 -4.23 10.56
C SER A 111 2.71 -2.83 10.49
N GLN A 112 1.88 -1.81 10.70
CA GLN A 112 2.25 -0.41 10.87
C GLN A 112 1.97 0.01 12.32
N ASN A 113 3.06 0.23 13.07
CA ASN A 113 3.00 0.63 14.47
C ASN A 113 2.93 2.16 14.60
N ILE A 114 2.38 2.65 15.71
CA ILE A 114 2.48 4.07 16.03
C ILE A 114 3.85 4.38 16.60
N VAL A 115 4.43 5.43 16.06
CA VAL A 115 5.58 6.11 16.63
C VAL A 115 5.06 7.36 17.34
N ASN A 116 5.22 7.41 18.66
CA ASN A 116 4.73 8.52 19.48
C ASN A 116 5.60 9.79 19.34
N ASP A 117 6.82 9.64 18.81
CA ASP A 117 7.75 10.74 18.55
C ASP A 117 7.61 11.20 17.10
N ILE A 118 7.06 12.40 16.91
CA ILE A 118 6.80 12.95 15.57
C ILE A 118 8.08 13.13 14.75
N THR A 119 9.21 13.38 15.41
CA THR A 119 10.52 13.54 14.74
C THR A 119 11.03 12.23 14.16
N LYS A 120 10.60 11.10 14.74
CA LYS A 120 10.97 9.75 14.29
C LYS A 120 9.92 9.12 13.36
N GLN A 121 8.71 9.68 13.31
CA GLN A 121 7.61 9.09 12.53
C GLN A 121 7.95 9.02 11.04
N TYR A 122 8.54 10.08 10.47
CA TYR A 122 8.93 10.08 9.06
C TYR A 122 9.97 8.98 8.76
N ALA A 123 11.04 8.91 9.55
CA ALA A 123 12.10 7.91 9.38
C ALA A 123 11.54 6.48 9.50
N SER A 124 10.63 6.24 10.44
CA SER A 124 9.95 4.95 10.58
C SER A 124 9.06 4.60 9.39
N ASN A 125 8.31 5.57 8.87
CA ASN A 125 7.46 5.36 7.69
C ASN A 125 8.31 5.10 6.43
N LEU A 126 9.44 5.80 6.29
CA LEU A 126 10.39 5.58 5.19
C LEU A 126 11.01 4.19 5.26
N ALA A 127 11.48 3.77 6.44
CA ALA A 127 12.03 2.43 6.63
C ALA A 127 10.99 1.34 6.29
N LYS A 128 9.74 1.52 6.71
CA LYS A 128 8.66 0.58 6.33
C LYS A 128 8.36 0.63 4.83
N ALA A 129 8.39 1.80 4.19
CA ALA A 129 8.21 1.90 2.74
C ALA A 129 9.32 1.17 1.96
N GLN A 130 10.57 1.25 2.43
CA GLN A 130 11.70 0.50 1.85
C GLN A 130 11.54 -1.01 2.03
N GLU A 131 11.06 -1.47 3.19
CA GLU A 131 10.70 -2.87 3.41
C GLU A 131 9.60 -3.33 2.46
N LEU A 132 8.52 -2.54 2.29
CA LEU A 132 7.46 -2.84 1.33
C LEU A 132 7.97 -2.88 -0.11
N TYR A 133 8.89 -1.99 -0.49
CA TYR A 133 9.52 -1.99 -1.81
C TYR A 133 10.25 -3.31 -2.09
N SER A 134 10.92 -3.88 -1.09
CA SER A 134 11.62 -5.17 -1.24
C SER A 134 10.69 -6.38 -1.44
N LEU A 135 9.37 -6.20 -1.25
CA LEU A 135 8.36 -7.24 -1.42
C LEU A 135 7.72 -7.24 -2.82
N ILE A 136 8.13 -6.37 -3.74
CA ILE A 136 7.65 -6.35 -5.13
C ILE A 136 8.21 -7.57 -5.85
#